data_AF-Q8BU44-F1
#
_entry.id   AF-Q8BU44-F1
#
_cell.length_a   1.000
_cell.length_b   1.000
_cell.length_c   1.000
_cell.angle_alpha   90.00
_cell.angle_beta   90.00
_cell.angle_gamma   90.00
#
_symmetry.space_group_name_H-M   'P 1'
#
loop_
_entity.id
_entity.type
_entity.pdbx_description
1 polymer ?
#
loop_
_entity_poly.entity_id
_entity_poly.type
_entity_poly.pdbx_seq_one_letter_code
_entity_poly.pdbx_strand_id
1 'polypeptide(L)' 'GGARASGTNDKPGGPHYILRWTSPQVIKETHKPLGDWRYSYMQ' A
#
# COMPACT_ATOMS: atom_id res chain seq x y z
N GLY A 1 14.43 -21.62 4.18
CA GLY A 1 13.08 -21.74 4.81
C GLY A 1 13.02 -20.78 5.96
N GLY A 2 12.23 -21.06 6.99
CA GLY A 2 12.24 -20.32 8.25
C GLY A 2 11.87 -21.28 9.37
N ALA A 3 12.40 -21.06 10.57
CA ALA A 3 11.95 -21.81 11.75
C ALA A 3 10.49 -21.45 12.10
N ARG A 4 9.89 -22.21 13.03
CA ARG A 4 8.55 -21.95 13.55
C ARG A 4 8.48 -20.50 14.06
N ALA A 5 7.48 -19.75 13.60
CA ALA A 5 7.26 -18.35 13.96
C ALA A 5 8.44 -17.39 13.65
N SER A 6 9.26 -17.66 12.62
CA SER A 6 10.47 -16.88 12.33
C SER A 6 10.27 -15.50 11.69
N GLY A 7 9.11 -15.22 11.08
CA GLY A 7 8.85 -13.91 10.45
C GLY A 7 9.70 -13.60 9.21
N THR A 8 10.28 -14.60 8.54
CA THR A 8 11.27 -14.42 7.45
C THR A 8 10.69 -14.51 6.02
N ASN A 9 9.45 -14.04 5.82
CA ASN A 9 8.72 -14.19 4.54
C ASN A 9 9.27 -13.34 3.39
N ASP A 10 10.08 -12.35 3.71
CA ASP A 10 10.76 -11.39 2.85
C ASP A 10 12.24 -11.74 2.64
N LYS A 11 12.60 -13.03 2.70
CA LYS A 11 13.93 -13.59 2.38
C LYS A 11 14.23 -13.58 0.87
N PRO A 12 15.51 -13.66 0.45
CA PRO A 12 15.90 -13.80 -0.96
C PRO A 12 15.18 -14.96 -1.68
N GLY A 13 14.82 -14.74 -2.94
CA GLY A 13 14.13 -15.73 -3.79
C GLY A 13 12.60 -15.62 -3.79
N GLY A 14 12.01 -14.79 -2.92
CA GLY A 14 10.59 -14.44 -2.95
C GLY A 14 10.35 -13.02 -3.52
N PRO A 15 9.15 -12.73 -4.05
CA PRO A 15 8.84 -11.41 -4.63
C PRO A 15 8.93 -10.27 -3.61
N HIS A 16 8.69 -10.55 -2.31
CA HIS A 16 8.75 -9.56 -1.24
C HIS A 16 10.19 -9.15 -0.84
N TYR A 17 11.22 -9.87 -1.29
CA TYR A 17 12.61 -9.54 -0.93
C TYR A 17 13.01 -8.13 -1.37
N ILE A 18 12.58 -7.73 -2.57
CA ILE A 18 12.93 -6.44 -3.15
C ILE A 18 12.33 -5.29 -2.32
N LEU A 19 11.15 -5.50 -1.73
CA LEU A 19 10.48 -4.49 -0.91
C LEU A 19 11.27 -4.09 0.35
N ARG A 20 12.23 -4.90 0.80
CA ARG A 20 13.14 -4.51 1.92
C ARG A 20 14.04 -3.31 1.58
N TRP A 21 14.30 -3.08 0.29
CA TRP A 21 15.27 -2.07 -0.19
C TRP A 21 14.60 -0.85 -0.83
N THR A 22 13.26 -0.80 -0.77
CA THR A 22 12.47 0.27 -1.37
C THR A 22 11.42 0.75 -0.38
N SER A 23 11.08 2.04 -0.43
CA SER A 23 9.91 2.57 0.28
C SER A 23 8.84 2.93 -0.75
N PRO A 24 7.81 2.09 -0.96
CA PRO A 24 6.79 2.35 -1.99
C PRO A 24 5.99 3.60 -1.66
N GLN A 25 5.74 4.44 -2.66
CA GLN A 25 4.92 5.65 -2.56
C GLN A 25 3.66 5.50 -3.40
N VAL A 26 2.54 5.95 -2.85
CA VAL A 26 1.26 6.00 -3.57
C VAL A 26 1.05 7.44 -4.06
N ILE A 27 0.75 7.58 -5.35
CA ILE A 27 0.42 8.86 -5.98
C ILE A 27 -0.99 8.73 -6.57
N LYS A 28 -1.89 9.63 -6.18
CA LYS A 28 -3.26 9.71 -6.70
C LYS A 28 -3.49 11.09 -7.30
N GLU A 29 -3.92 11.14 -8.55
CA GLU A 29 -4.39 12.35 -9.22
C GLU A 29 -5.91 12.32 -9.39
N THR A 30 -6.58 13.46 -9.19
CA THR A 30 -8.03 13.60 -9.40
C THR A 30 -8.26 14.65 -10.48
N HIS A 31 -8.70 14.22 -11.66
CA HIS A 31 -8.88 15.12 -12.82
C HIS A 31 -10.18 15.93 -12.80
N LYS A 32 -11.11 15.60 -11.89
CA LYS A 32 -12.36 16.34 -11.69
C LYS A 32 -12.53 16.66 -10.20
N PRO A 33 -12.34 17.92 -9.77
CA PRO A 33 -12.47 18.29 -8.37
C PRO A 33 -13.91 18.10 -7.87
N LEU A 34 -14.04 17.88 -6.57
CA LEU A 34 -15.35 17.83 -5.92
C LEU A 34 -15.96 19.24 -5.91
N GLY A 35 -17.19 19.37 -6.41
CA GLY A 35 -17.87 20.66 -6.53
C GLY A 35 -18.55 21.17 -5.25
N ASP A 36 -18.92 20.28 -4.34
CA ASP A 36 -19.48 20.62 -3.02
C ASP A 36 -18.99 19.59 -1.98
N TRP A 37 -18.80 20.03 -0.74
CA TRP A 37 -18.37 19.18 0.38
C TRP A 37 -19.51 18.34 0.97
N ARG A 38 -20.77 18.72 0.70
CA ARG A 38 -21.95 18.03 1.22
C ARG A 38 -22.11 16.66 0.60
N TYR A 39 -22.41 15.69 1.45
CA TYR A 39 -22.80 14.34 1.03
C TYR A 39 -24.31 14.23 0.93
N SER A 40 -24.82 13.28 0.15
CA SER A 40 -26.26 13.13 -0.15
C SER A 40 -27.16 12.97 1.09
N TYR A 41 -26.61 12.53 2.22
CA TYR A 41 -27.36 12.37 3.47
C TYR A 41 -27.45 13.66 4.32
N MET A 42 -26.76 14.74 3.94
CA MET A 42 -26.77 16.03 4.65
C MET A 42 -27.88 16.98 4.15
N GLN A 43 -28.74 16.50 3.26
CA GLN A 43 -29.91 17.23 2.75
C GLN A 43 -31.09 17.10 3.71
#